data_AF-Q8S3M7-F1
#
_entry.id   AF-Q8S3M7-F1
#
_cell.length_a   1.000
_cell.length_b   1.000
_cell.length_c   1.000
_cell.angle_alpha   90.00
_cell.angle_beta   90.00
_cell.angle_gamma   90.00
#
_symmetry.space_group_name_H-M   'P 1'
#
loop_
_entity.id
_entity.type
_entity.pdbx_description
1 polymer ?
#
loop_
_entity_poly.entity_id
_entity_poly.type
_entity_poly.pdbx_seq_one_letter_code
_entity_poly.pdbx_strand_id
1 'polypeptide(L)'
;GGVGKTTLAQLVYNDSRVKGSFDLRIWICVFDPFDVAGIARGIVERVTREIIPRDTNQLELVLEKLRNSISGKKFLLVLDDVWTEDHNKWEPLKVNLNDGAAGSMVLVTTRNERVAKMMGTSDGHIYHPQHLSDDNCWSLLRRISLSGRSEEQCGMFEDVGKKIAKKCEGLPLAF
;
A
#
# COMPACT_ATOMS: atom_id res chain seq x y z
N GLY A 1 7.63 -10.56 6.16
CA GLY A 1 7.82 -9.46 5.18
C GLY A 1 7.91 -10.04 3.78
N GLY A 2 8.04 -9.23 2.72
CA GLY A 2 8.43 -9.76 1.39
C GLY A 2 7.36 -10.45 0.52
N VAL A 3 6.16 -10.70 1.02
CA VAL A 3 5.04 -11.39 0.29
C VAL A 3 4.31 -10.55 -0.76
N GLY A 4 4.79 -9.33 -1.08
CA GLY A 4 4.21 -8.51 -2.16
C GLY A 4 2.95 -7.69 -1.83
N LYS A 5 2.68 -7.36 -0.55
CA LYS A 5 1.54 -6.50 -0.16
C LYS A 5 1.48 -5.17 -0.93
N THR A 6 2.59 -4.41 -0.90
CA THR A 6 2.72 -3.13 -1.61
C THR A 6 2.53 -3.32 -3.11
N THR A 7 3.11 -4.37 -3.69
CA THR A 7 2.93 -4.71 -5.12
C THR A 7 1.46 -4.99 -5.45
N LEU A 8 0.76 -5.78 -4.63
CA LEU A 8 -0.66 -6.07 -4.82
C LEU A 8 -1.51 -4.81 -4.71
N ALA A 9 -1.27 -3.97 -3.70
CA ALA A 9 -1.94 -2.69 -3.55
C ALA A 9 -1.69 -1.77 -4.75
N GLN A 10 -0.47 -1.74 -5.30
CA GLN A 10 -0.15 -0.99 -6.52
C GLN A 10 -0.90 -1.51 -7.75
N LEU A 11 -1.06 -2.83 -7.90
CA LEU A 11 -1.85 -3.42 -8.98
C LEU A 11 -3.31 -2.96 -8.91
N VAL A 12 -3.92 -3.03 -7.73
CA VAL A 12 -5.30 -2.57 -7.50
C VAL A 12 -5.41 -1.07 -7.74
N TYR A 13 -4.51 -0.27 -7.15
CA TYR A 13 -4.51 1.19 -7.29
C TYR A 13 -4.40 1.65 -8.75
N ASN A 14 -3.67 0.90 -9.58
CA ASN A 14 -3.42 1.24 -10.97
C ASN A 14 -4.42 0.63 -11.98
N ASP A 15 -5.29 -0.27 -11.54
CA ASP A 15 -6.33 -0.89 -12.37
C ASP A 15 -7.29 0.16 -12.94
N SER A 16 -7.64 0.04 -14.22
CA SER A 16 -8.48 1.03 -14.92
C SER A 16 -9.88 1.15 -14.33
N ARG A 17 -10.44 0.06 -13.80
CA ARG A 17 -11.77 0.04 -13.15
C ARG A 17 -11.72 0.81 -11.84
N VAL A 18 -10.64 0.64 -11.07
CA VAL A 18 -10.40 1.41 -9.84
C VAL A 18 -10.19 2.89 -10.18
N LYS A 19 -9.35 3.19 -11.18
CA LYS A 19 -9.13 4.56 -11.66
C LYS A 19 -10.41 5.30 -12.01
N GLY A 20 -11.36 4.63 -12.68
CA GLY A 20 -12.63 5.21 -13.06
C GLY A 20 -13.69 5.27 -11.95
N SER A 21 -13.43 4.66 -10.78
CA SER A 21 -14.43 4.54 -9.69
C SER A 21 -14.30 5.57 -8.57
N PHE A 22 -13.20 6.35 -8.55
CA PHE A 22 -12.87 7.29 -7.49
C PHE A 22 -12.46 8.64 -8.09
N ASP A 23 -12.96 9.73 -7.50
CA ASP A 23 -12.61 11.11 -7.88
C ASP A 23 -11.15 11.42 -7.49
N LEU A 24 -10.73 10.89 -6.33
CA LEU A 24 -9.39 11.06 -5.80
C LEU A 24 -8.75 9.70 -5.54
N ARG A 25 -7.48 9.56 -5.91
CA ARG A 25 -6.64 8.42 -5.54
C ARG A 25 -5.35 8.95 -4.96
N ILE A 26 -5.05 8.54 -3.73
CA ILE A 26 -3.96 9.08 -2.92
C ILE A 26 -3.15 7.90 -2.37
N TRP A 27 -1.83 7.98 -2.46
CA TRP A 27 -0.92 6.97 -1.92
C TRP A 27 0.10 7.62 -1.00
N ILE A 28 0.07 7.27 0.28
CA ILE A 28 1.00 7.73 1.32
C ILE A 28 1.81 6.55 1.81
N CYS A 29 3.14 6.66 1.73
CA CYS A 29 4.02 5.76 2.46
C CYS A 29 4.10 6.27 3.91
N VAL A 30 3.80 5.41 4.88
CA VAL A 30 3.77 5.76 6.30
C VAL A 30 5.09 5.34 6.93
N PHE A 31 5.87 6.32 7.35
CA PHE A 31 7.10 6.07 8.08
C PHE A 31 6.83 5.86 9.58
N ASP A 32 7.76 5.20 10.27
CA ASP A 32 7.84 5.15 11.73
C ASP A 32 8.88 6.20 12.19
N PRO A 33 8.55 7.10 13.14
CA PRO A 33 7.33 7.16 13.94
C PRO A 33 6.09 7.62 13.16
N PHE A 34 4.93 7.10 13.55
CA PHE A 34 3.63 7.49 12.96
C PHE A 34 3.32 8.98 13.20
N ASP A 35 3.43 9.77 12.13
CA ASP A 35 3.21 11.21 12.12
C ASP A 35 1.87 11.57 11.45
N VAL A 36 0.85 11.85 12.27
CA VAL A 36 -0.48 12.23 11.81
C VAL A 36 -0.45 13.50 10.96
N ALA A 37 0.34 14.50 11.37
CA ALA A 37 0.45 15.76 10.65
C ALA A 37 1.12 15.53 9.28
N GLY A 38 2.18 14.73 9.25
CA GLY A 38 2.87 14.33 8.02
C GLY A 38 1.97 13.59 7.04
N ILE A 39 1.16 12.64 7.52
CA ILE A 39 0.19 11.90 6.71
C ILE A 39 -0.87 12.85 6.14
N ALA A 40 -1.53 13.64 7.01
CA ALA A 40 -2.57 14.57 6.59
C ALA A 40 -2.04 15.59 5.58
N ARG A 41 -0.84 16.12 5.81
CA ARG A 41 -0.14 17.01 4.88
C ARG A 41 0.10 16.34 3.54
N GLY A 42 0.68 15.14 3.55
CA GLY A 42 0.97 14.37 2.33
C GLY A 42 -0.28 14.05 1.51
N ILE A 43 -1.44 13.92 2.16
CA ILE A 43 -2.74 13.80 1.49
C ILE A 43 -3.11 15.12 0.82
N VAL A 44 -3.14 16.22 1.57
CA VAL A 44 -3.50 17.54 1.05
C VAL A 44 -2.63 17.91 -0.14
N GLU A 45 -1.31 17.80 -0.02
CA GLU A 45 -0.36 18.12 -1.09
C GLU A 45 -0.60 17.30 -2.38
N ARG A 46 -1.05 16.05 -2.26
CA ARG A 46 -1.40 15.20 -3.41
C ARG A 46 -2.73 15.58 -4.06
N VAL A 47 -3.69 16.06 -3.27
CA VAL A 47 -5.02 16.44 -3.74
C VAL A 47 -5.01 17.85 -4.33
N THR A 48 -4.46 18.82 -3.62
CA THR A 48 -4.50 20.24 -3.99
C THR A 48 -3.33 20.67 -4.85
N ARG A 49 -2.22 19.89 -4.87
CA ARG A 49 -0.93 20.26 -5.48
C ARG A 49 -0.26 21.48 -4.82
N GLU A 50 -0.76 21.92 -3.67
CA GLU A 50 -0.16 22.98 -2.88
C GLU A 50 0.84 22.37 -1.89
N ILE A 51 2.03 22.95 -1.78
CA ILE A 51 3.03 22.53 -0.80
C ILE A 51 2.70 23.18 0.54
N ILE A 52 2.64 22.39 1.62
CA ILE A 52 2.43 22.92 2.96
C ILE A 52 3.76 22.96 3.69
N PRO A 53 4.24 24.12 4.16
CA PRO A 53 5.48 24.23 4.90
C PRO A 53 5.51 23.29 6.11
N ARG A 54 6.63 22.58 6.31
CA ARG A 54 6.76 21.53 7.37
C ARG A 54 6.63 22.11 8.78
N ASP A 55 7.03 23.36 8.94
CA ASP A 55 6.93 24.20 10.14
C ASP A 55 5.52 24.74 10.41
N THR A 56 4.53 24.39 9.57
CA THR A 56 3.11 24.57 9.93
C THR A 56 2.79 23.63 11.10
N ASN A 57 3.01 24.13 12.31
CA ASN A 57 2.94 23.40 13.58
C ASN A 57 1.51 23.17 14.08
N GLN A 58 0.48 23.59 13.33
CA GLN A 58 -0.91 23.42 13.74
C GLN A 58 -1.50 22.18 13.06
N LEU A 59 -1.46 21.05 13.77
CA LEU A 59 -2.12 19.80 13.35
C LEU A 59 -3.58 20.06 12.96
N GLU A 60 -4.30 20.86 13.74
CA GLU A 60 -5.70 21.24 13.48
C GLU A 60 -5.89 21.88 12.10
N LEU A 61 -5.02 22.82 11.72
CA LEU A 61 -5.09 23.49 10.43
C LEU A 61 -4.82 22.54 9.26
N VAL A 62 -3.88 21.60 9.43
CA VAL A 62 -3.59 20.58 8.40
C VAL A 62 -4.77 19.58 8.29
N LEU A 63 -5.38 19.20 9.41
CA LEU A 63 -6.56 18.33 9.42
C LEU A 63 -7.79 19.03 8.82
N GLU A 64 -7.97 20.33 9.07
CA GLU A 64 -9.03 21.11 8.42
C GLU A 64 -8.83 21.18 6.90
N LYS A 65 -7.60 21.42 6.44
CA LYS A 65 -7.27 21.37 5.02
C LYS A 65 -7.51 19.99 4.41
N LEU A 66 -7.15 18.92 5.13
CA LEU A 66 -7.45 17.55 4.73
C LEU A 66 -8.95 17.37 4.52
N ARG A 67 -9.76 17.68 5.53
CA ARG A 67 -11.22 17.60 5.46
C ARG A 67 -11.78 18.33 4.26
N ASN A 68 -11.40 19.60 4.08
CA ASN A 68 -11.89 20.42 2.97
C ASN A 68 -11.44 19.88 1.61
N SER A 69 -10.24 19.28 1.52
CA SER A 69 -9.72 18.76 0.24
C SER A 69 -10.47 17.53 -0.28
N ILE A 70 -11.01 16.71 0.63
CA ILE A 70 -11.71 15.45 0.31
C ILE A 70 -13.24 15.56 0.42
N SER A 71 -13.76 16.61 1.05
CA SER A 71 -15.19 16.78 1.29
C SER A 71 -16.00 16.66 -0.01
N GLY A 72 -17.04 15.81 0.03
CA GLY A 72 -17.91 15.57 -1.12
C GLY A 72 -17.29 14.79 -2.29
N LYS A 73 -16.05 14.31 -2.16
CA LYS A 73 -15.36 13.51 -3.18
C LYS A 73 -15.21 12.07 -2.73
N LYS A 74 -15.42 11.12 -3.64
CA LYS A 74 -15.19 9.70 -3.40
C LYS A 74 -13.71 9.41 -3.58
N PHE A 75 -13.01 9.04 -2.51
CA PHE A 75 -11.57 8.83 -2.55
C PHE A 75 -11.15 7.39 -2.30
N LEU A 76 -10.01 6.98 -2.88
CA LEU A 76 -9.23 5.82 -2.45
C LEU A 76 -7.92 6.32 -1.84
N LEU A 77 -7.73 6.08 -0.55
CA LEU A 77 -6.51 6.39 0.18
C LEU A 77 -5.75 5.11 0.48
N VAL A 78 -4.52 4.99 -0.02
CA VAL A 78 -3.60 3.91 0.35
C VAL A 78 -2.61 4.43 1.39
N LEU A 79 -2.57 3.78 2.55
CA LEU A 79 -1.57 3.99 3.59
C LEU A 79 -0.65 2.75 3.61
N ASP A 80 0.54 2.91 3.06
CA ASP A 80 1.48 1.81 2.81
C ASP A 80 2.51 1.68 3.95
N ASP A 81 2.79 0.43 4.35
CA ASP A 81 3.73 0.01 5.40
C ASP A 81 3.48 0.64 6.78
N VAL A 82 2.24 0.57 7.26
CA VAL A 82 1.84 1.09 8.57
C VAL A 82 2.29 0.17 9.72
N TRP A 83 2.84 0.76 10.79
CA TRP A 83 3.34 0.04 11.97
C TRP A 83 2.59 0.31 13.29
N THR A 84 1.95 1.48 13.46
CA THR A 84 1.42 1.87 14.78
C THR A 84 0.13 1.15 15.17
N GLU A 85 0.06 0.66 16.42
CA GLU A 85 -1.15 0.11 17.06
C GLU A 85 -1.89 1.15 17.92
N ASP A 86 -1.39 2.39 17.99
CA ASP A 86 -1.92 3.43 18.88
C ASP A 86 -3.21 4.06 18.33
N HIS A 87 -4.35 3.64 18.86
CA HIS A 87 -5.67 4.16 18.51
C HIS A 87 -5.77 5.69 18.63
N ASN A 88 -5.14 6.29 19.63
CA ASN A 88 -5.24 7.73 19.87
C ASN A 88 -4.56 8.54 18.76
N LYS A 89 -3.53 7.97 18.12
CA LYS A 89 -2.89 8.59 16.96
C LYS A 89 -3.74 8.47 15.70
N TRP A 90 -4.55 7.42 15.58
CA TRP A 90 -5.41 7.21 14.42
C TRP A 90 -6.68 8.06 14.44
N GLU A 91 -7.24 8.28 15.64
CA GLU A 91 -8.54 8.91 15.79
C GLU A 91 -8.67 10.26 15.06
N PRO A 92 -7.70 11.21 15.17
CA PRO A 92 -7.79 12.48 14.45
C PRO A 92 -7.82 12.28 12.94
N LEU A 93 -7.05 11.33 12.41
CA LEU A 93 -7.05 11.05 10.97
C LEU A 93 -8.39 10.41 10.54
N LYS A 94 -8.88 9.41 11.29
CA LYS A 94 -10.15 8.72 10.99
C LYS A 94 -11.34 9.67 10.97
N VAL A 95 -11.46 10.53 11.99
CA VAL A 95 -12.55 11.50 12.10
C VAL A 95 -12.58 12.42 10.87
N ASN A 96 -11.42 12.95 10.45
CA ASN A 96 -11.36 13.87 9.31
C ASN A 96 -11.53 13.17 7.96
N LEU A 97 -11.26 11.86 7.85
CA LEU A 97 -11.49 11.09 6.62
C LEU A 97 -12.98 10.76 6.39
N ASN A 98 -13.83 10.86 7.43
CA ASN A 98 -15.27 10.58 7.33
C ASN A 98 -16.04 11.63 6.51
N ASP A 99 -15.45 12.79 6.23
CA ASP A 99 -16.06 13.83 5.39
C ASP A 99 -16.02 13.50 3.87
N GLY A 100 -15.36 12.40 3.48
CA GLY A 100 -15.41 11.90 2.11
C GLY A 100 -16.80 11.47 1.68
N ALA A 101 -17.04 11.43 0.37
CA ALA A 101 -18.31 10.94 -0.16
C ALA A 101 -18.49 9.44 0.10
N ALA A 102 -19.75 8.99 0.10
CA ALA A 102 -20.09 7.58 0.24
C ALA A 102 -19.35 6.69 -0.78
N GLY A 103 -18.84 5.56 -0.30
CA GLY A 103 -18.01 4.66 -1.10
C GLY A 103 -16.52 5.05 -1.17
N SER A 104 -16.08 6.06 -0.40
CA SER A 104 -14.66 6.28 -0.14
C SER A 104 -14.04 5.10 0.61
N MET A 105 -12.77 4.81 0.36
CA MET A 105 -12.08 3.63 0.89
C MET A 105 -10.67 3.97 1.35
N VAL A 106 -10.28 3.40 2.49
CA VAL A 106 -8.90 3.41 2.98
C VAL A 106 -8.35 2.00 2.89
N LEU A 107 -7.25 1.82 2.15
CA LEU A 107 -6.50 0.58 2.05
C LEU A 107 -5.20 0.71 2.86
N VAL A 108 -5.02 -0.16 3.84
CA VAL A 108 -3.79 -0.18 4.65
C VAL A 108 -2.97 -1.41 4.28
N THR A 109 -1.68 -1.23 4.00
CA THR A 109 -0.74 -2.34 3.99
C THR A 109 0.06 -2.32 5.30
N THR A 110 0.15 -3.48 5.96
CA THR A 110 0.88 -3.62 7.22
C THR A 110 1.44 -5.02 7.35
N ARG A 111 2.51 -5.17 8.13
CA ARG A 111 3.06 -6.47 8.53
C ARG A 111 2.39 -7.00 9.80
N ASN A 112 1.60 -6.18 10.47
CA ASN A 112 1.03 -6.46 11.77
C ASN A 112 -0.50 -6.50 11.68
N GLU A 113 -1.09 -7.67 11.84
CA GLU A 113 -2.54 -7.87 11.76
C GLU A 113 -3.31 -7.05 12.81
N ARG A 114 -2.70 -6.73 13.96
CA ARG A 114 -3.33 -5.88 14.99
C ARG A 114 -3.60 -4.47 14.47
N VAL A 115 -2.69 -3.93 13.65
CA VAL A 115 -2.89 -2.64 12.98
C VAL A 115 -4.10 -2.70 12.05
N ALA A 116 -4.26 -3.79 11.29
CA ALA A 116 -5.41 -3.95 10.39
C ALA A 116 -6.74 -4.03 11.14
N LYS A 117 -6.79 -4.76 12.27
CA LYS A 117 -7.98 -4.87 13.13
C LYS A 117 -8.33 -3.56 13.83
N MET A 118 -7.33 -2.85 14.34
CA MET A 118 -7.49 -1.54 14.99
C MET A 118 -8.09 -0.48 14.06
N MET A 119 -7.93 -0.61 12.74
CA MET A 119 -8.55 0.29 11.77
C MET A 119 -10.08 0.20 11.70
N GLY A 120 -10.72 -0.71 12.45
CA GLY A 120 -12.17 -0.93 12.40
C GLY A 120 -12.58 -1.77 11.19
N THR A 121 -11.61 -2.37 10.51
CA THR A 121 -11.80 -3.30 9.41
C THR A 121 -12.44 -4.58 9.95
N SER A 122 -13.66 -4.92 9.53
CA SER A 122 -14.25 -6.23 9.85
C SER A 122 -13.35 -7.34 9.28
N ASP A 123 -13.28 -8.50 9.93
CA ASP A 123 -12.35 -9.59 9.54
C ASP A 123 -12.48 -9.99 8.05
N GLY A 124 -13.68 -9.89 7.46
CA GLY A 124 -13.92 -10.16 6.04
C GLY A 124 -13.24 -9.20 5.05
N HIS A 125 -12.65 -8.10 5.53
CA HIS A 125 -11.95 -7.10 4.72
C HIS A 125 -10.43 -7.14 4.90
N ILE A 126 -9.90 -8.08 5.69
CA ILE A 126 -8.45 -8.31 5.84
C ILE A 126 -7.99 -9.36 4.82
N TYR A 127 -7.14 -8.95 3.89
CA TYR A 127 -6.55 -9.86 2.91
C TYR A 127 -5.12 -10.26 3.31
N HIS A 128 -4.85 -11.57 3.35
CA HIS A 128 -3.53 -12.14 3.62
C HIS A 128 -2.93 -12.68 2.32
N PRO A 129 -1.98 -11.96 1.68
CA PRO A 129 -1.31 -12.47 0.49
C PRO A 129 -0.60 -13.78 0.82
N GLN A 130 -0.84 -14.78 -0.02
CA GLN A 130 -0.22 -16.10 0.11
C GLN A 130 1.18 -16.08 -0.49
N HIS A 131 1.99 -17.05 -0.07
CA HIS A 131 3.30 -17.30 -0.67
C HIS A 131 3.12 -17.79 -2.12
N LEU A 132 4.09 -17.50 -2.97
CA LEU A 132 4.14 -18.06 -4.32
C LEU A 132 4.42 -19.57 -4.25
N SER A 133 3.87 -20.34 -5.20
CA SER A 133 4.29 -21.72 -5.41
C SER A 133 5.73 -21.76 -5.94
N ASP A 134 6.42 -22.90 -5.75
CA ASP A 134 7.76 -23.13 -6.29
C ASP A 134 7.83 -22.86 -7.81
N ASP A 135 6.80 -23.23 -8.57
CA ASP A 135 6.71 -22.97 -10.00
C ASP A 135 6.59 -21.48 -10.33
N ASN A 136 5.80 -20.74 -9.55
CA ASN A 136 5.66 -19.29 -9.73
C ASN A 136 6.95 -18.55 -9.32
N CYS A 137 7.62 -19.02 -8.26
CA CYS A 137 8.95 -18.59 -7.88
C CYS A 137 9.97 -18.82 -9.00
N TRP A 138 9.97 -20.00 -9.62
CA TRP A 138 10.83 -20.30 -10.76
C TRP A 138 10.50 -19.40 -11.95
N SER A 139 9.22 -19.26 -12.30
CA SER A 139 8.80 -18.38 -13.40
C SER A 139 9.24 -16.94 -13.18
N LEU A 140 9.14 -16.43 -11.94
CA LEU A 140 9.59 -15.09 -11.58
C LEU A 140 11.11 -14.96 -11.69
N LEU A 141 11.86 -15.90 -11.10
CA LEU A 141 13.32 -15.92 -11.14
C LEU A 141 13.83 -16.00 -12.59
N ARG A 142 13.26 -16.90 -13.41
CA ARG A 142 13.57 -17.04 -14.83
C ARG A 142 13.37 -15.72 -15.57
N ARG A 143 12.24 -15.05 -15.33
CA ARG A 143 11.93 -13.75 -15.97
C ARG A 143 12.93 -12.66 -15.59
N ILE A 144 13.39 -12.62 -14.33
CA ILE A 144 14.33 -11.61 -13.84
C ILE A 144 15.75 -11.90 -14.35
N SER A 145 16.25 -13.11 -14.08
CA SER A 145 17.66 -13.47 -14.25
C SER A 145 18.05 -13.87 -15.67
N LEU A 146 17.09 -14.34 -16.48
CA LEU A 146 17.33 -14.86 -17.84
C LEU A 146 16.63 -14.03 -18.92
N SER A 147 16.24 -12.79 -18.59
CA SER A 147 15.67 -11.86 -19.57
C SER A 147 16.62 -11.69 -20.77
N GLY A 148 16.07 -11.78 -21.98
CA GLY A 148 16.82 -11.63 -23.24
C GLY A 148 17.65 -12.85 -23.68
N ARG A 149 17.62 -13.96 -22.94
CA ARG A 149 18.25 -15.24 -23.35
C ARG A 149 17.31 -16.06 -24.25
N SER A 150 17.89 -16.92 -25.08
CA SER A 150 17.10 -17.89 -25.87
C SER A 150 16.49 -18.96 -24.96
N GLU A 151 15.43 -19.62 -25.44
CA GLU A 151 14.81 -20.75 -24.73
C GLU A 151 15.82 -21.87 -24.41
N GLU A 152 16.72 -22.15 -25.34
CA GLU A 152 17.78 -23.15 -25.17
C GLU A 152 18.76 -22.78 -24.05
N GLN A 153 19.20 -21.51 -24.00
CA GLN A 153 20.03 -21.00 -22.91
C GLN A 153 19.29 -21.00 -21.58
N CYS A 154 17.99 -20.74 -21.57
CA CYS A 154 17.16 -20.82 -20.37
C CYS A 154 17.04 -22.25 -19.84
N GLY A 155 16.88 -23.23 -20.74
CA GLY A 155 16.80 -24.65 -20.40
C GLY A 155 18.03 -25.17 -19.64
N MET A 156 19.22 -24.65 -19.96
CA MET A 156 20.47 -25.02 -19.27
C MET A 156 20.46 -24.69 -17.76
N PHE A 157 19.69 -23.68 -17.34
CA PHE A 157 19.63 -23.23 -15.95
C PHE A 157 18.40 -23.72 -15.20
N GLU A 158 17.53 -24.52 -15.82
CA GLU A 158 16.23 -24.86 -15.26
C GLU A 158 16.33 -25.62 -13.93
N ASP A 159 17.15 -26.68 -13.88
CA ASP A 159 17.31 -27.49 -12.67
C ASP A 159 17.92 -26.70 -11.50
N VAL A 160 18.91 -25.86 -11.79
CA VAL A 160 19.55 -25.01 -10.77
C VAL A 160 18.60 -23.91 -10.34
N GLY A 161 17.89 -23.30 -11.27
CA GLY A 161 16.90 -22.26 -11.04
C GLY A 161 15.73 -22.73 -10.18
N LYS A 162 15.19 -23.93 -10.43
CA LYS A 162 14.15 -24.55 -9.58
C LYS A 162 14.66 -24.83 -8.17
N LYS A 163 15.92 -25.29 -8.01
CA LYS A 163 16.53 -25.48 -6.69
C LYS A 163 16.69 -24.16 -5.93
N ILE A 164 17.03 -23.08 -6.61
CA ILE A 164 17.10 -21.72 -6.03
C ILE A 164 15.69 -21.25 -5.64
N ALA A 165 14.72 -21.37 -6.55
CA ALA A 165 13.32 -21.00 -6.32
C ALA A 165 12.73 -21.66 -5.06
N LYS A 166 13.01 -22.95 -4.85
CA LYS A 166 12.57 -23.67 -3.65
C LYS A 166 13.18 -23.12 -2.35
N LYS A 167 14.43 -22.64 -2.39
CA LYS A 167 15.11 -22.04 -1.22
C LYS A 167 14.54 -20.67 -0.85
N CYS A 168 13.79 -20.03 -1.75
CA CYS A 168 13.16 -18.72 -1.51
C CYS A 168 11.81 -18.83 -0.79
N GLU A 169 11.30 -20.05 -0.56
CA GLU A 169 10.10 -20.34 0.26
C GLU A 169 8.86 -19.52 -0.14
N GLY A 170 8.70 -19.24 -1.44
CA GLY A 170 7.55 -18.51 -1.94
C GLY A 170 7.57 -17.00 -1.71
N LEU A 171 8.71 -16.42 -1.28
CA LEU A 171 8.86 -14.98 -1.04
C LEU A 171 9.37 -14.26 -2.30
N PRO A 172 8.56 -13.39 -2.95
CA PRO A 172 8.99 -12.64 -4.13
C PRO A 172 10.25 -11.78 -3.93
N LEU A 173 10.44 -11.23 -2.72
CA LEU A 173 11.58 -10.35 -2.42
C LEU A 173 12.92 -11.10 -2.25
N ALA A 174 12.91 -12.43 -2.21
CA ALA A 174 14.13 -13.23 -2.09
C ALA A 174 14.88 -13.43 -3.44
N PHE A 175 14.33 -12.90 -4.54
CA PHE A 175 14.89 -12.96 -5.89
C PHE A 175 15.52 -11.65 -6.34
#